data_AF-A0A923X8Y4-F1
#
_entry.id   AF-A0A923X8Y4-F1
#
_cell.length_a   1.000
_cell.length_b   1.000
_cell.length_c   1.000
_cell.angle_alpha   90.00
_cell.angle_beta   90.00
_cell.angle_gamma   90.00
#
_symmetry.space_group_name_H-M   'P 1'
#
loop_
_entity.id
_entity.type
_entity.pdbx_description
1 polymer ?
#
loop_
_entity_poly.entity_id
_entity_poly.type
_entity_poly.pdbx_seq_one_letter_code
_entity_poly.pdbx_strand_id
1 'polypeptide(L)'
;YAYLMVTQPTNLDLHSLEEDEKFLLFCRDELGVFKAEVAIFVKSLQFINSLKKIEPYKQKGDRRKFAMLKNHSFDLGLKLGFLSYQLTASDFLFWLTEKDRVFNFNSAPTDQEAAEDDQEPSVT
;
A
#
# COMPACT_ATOMS: atom_id res chain seq x y z
N TYR A 1 2.92 -7.03 15.07
CA TYR A 1 3.69 -5.80 15.37
C TYR A 1 4.04 -5.70 16.85
N ALA A 2 3.08 -5.78 17.78
CA ALA A 2 3.37 -5.74 19.22
C ALA A 2 4.35 -6.84 19.68
N TYR A 3 4.17 -8.08 19.21
CA TYR A 3 5.10 -9.18 19.47
C TYR A 3 6.55 -8.83 19.09
N LEU A 4 6.74 -8.27 17.90
CA LEU A 4 8.05 -7.87 17.36
C LEU A 4 8.70 -6.73 18.17
N MET A 5 7.91 -5.78 18.66
CA MET A 5 8.39 -4.70 19.52
C MET A 5 8.84 -5.20 20.90
N VAL A 6 8.24 -6.29 21.39
CA VAL A 6 8.61 -6.92 22.67
C VAL A 6 9.83 -7.82 22.51
N THR A 7 9.92 -8.59 21.43
CA THR A 7 11.04 -9.52 21.20
C THR A 7 12.30 -8.82 20.70
N GLN A 8 12.18 -7.71 19.98
CA GLN A 8 13.31 -6.95 19.43
C GLN A 8 13.08 -5.43 19.59
N PRO A 9 13.32 -4.87 20.80
CA PRO A 9 12.95 -3.49 21.11
C PRO A 9 13.86 -2.40 20.49
N THR A 10 15.11 -2.73 20.10
CA THR A 10 16.11 -1.71 19.73
C THR A 10 16.72 -1.84 18.33
N ASN A 11 16.66 -3.02 17.70
CA ASN A 11 17.18 -3.25 16.34
C ASN A 11 16.28 -4.23 15.58
N LEU A 12 15.08 -3.76 15.21
CA LEU A 12 14.20 -4.55 14.36
C LEU A 12 14.72 -4.48 12.92
N ASP A 13 15.49 -5.47 12.52
CA ASP A 13 15.90 -5.61 11.12
C ASP A 13 14.79 -6.28 10.31
N LEU A 14 14.03 -5.46 9.59
CA LEU A 14 12.94 -5.93 8.73
C LEU A 14 13.44 -6.76 7.53
N HIS A 15 14.72 -6.70 7.19
CA HIS A 15 15.26 -7.48 6.07
C HIS A 15 15.54 -8.93 6.46
N SER A 16 16.04 -9.17 7.67
CA SER A 16 16.30 -10.53 8.19
C SER A 16 15.07 -11.18 8.83
N LEU A 17 13.97 -10.45 9.02
CA LEU A 17 12.76 -10.98 9.67
C LEU A 17 12.09 -12.11 8.85
N GLU A 18 12.23 -12.12 7.53
CA GLU A 18 11.74 -13.20 6.67
C GLU A 18 12.56 -14.49 6.80
N GLU A 19 13.73 -14.43 7.43
CA GLU A 19 14.66 -15.53 7.65
C GLU A 19 14.71 -16.01 9.11
N ASP A 20 14.08 -15.27 10.04
CA ASP A 20 14.02 -15.64 11.46
C ASP A 20 13.08 -16.84 11.68
N GLU A 21 13.66 -18.01 11.91
CA GLU A 21 12.92 -19.26 12.14
C GLU A 21 11.97 -19.17 13.32
N LYS A 22 12.29 -18.43 14.39
CA LYS A 22 11.40 -18.31 15.56
C LYS A 22 10.15 -17.50 15.22
N PHE A 23 10.32 -16.45 14.43
CA PHE A 23 9.20 -15.63 13.95
C PHE A 23 8.34 -16.42 12.96
N LEU A 24 8.95 -17.14 12.02
CA LEU A 24 8.23 -17.97 11.07
C LEU A 24 7.46 -19.11 11.75
N LEU A 25 8.06 -19.75 12.76
CA LEU A 25 7.41 -20.81 13.52
C LEU A 25 6.21 -20.27 14.30
N PHE A 26 6.35 -19.12 14.96
CA PHE A 26 5.24 -18.42 15.61
C PHE A 26 4.13 -18.06 14.61
N CYS A 27 4.48 -17.49 13.46
CA CYS A 27 3.51 -17.14 12.43
C CYS A 27 2.74 -18.36 11.91
N ARG A 28 3.41 -19.50 11.73
CA ARG A 28 2.77 -20.72 11.25
C ARG A 28 1.92 -21.39 12.32
N ASP A 29 2.47 -21.58 13.52
CA ASP A 29 1.87 -22.45 14.54
C ASP A 29 0.83 -21.70 15.40
N GLU A 30 1.01 -20.41 15.66
CA GLU A 30 0.09 -19.62 16.49
C GLU A 30 -0.90 -18.78 15.66
N LEU A 31 -0.45 -18.25 14.52
CA LEU A 31 -1.28 -17.36 13.69
C LEU A 31 -1.86 -18.05 12.45
N GLY A 32 -1.37 -19.23 12.08
CA GLY A 32 -1.78 -19.94 10.86
C GLY A 32 -1.41 -19.21 9.56
N VAL A 33 -0.41 -18.33 9.59
CA VAL A 33 -0.02 -17.47 8.47
C VAL A 33 1.05 -18.16 7.62
N PHE A 34 0.86 -18.12 6.30
CA PHE A 34 1.80 -18.73 5.35
C PHE A 34 2.98 -17.79 5.02
N LYS A 35 4.10 -18.36 4.58
CA LYS A 35 5.32 -17.59 4.24
C LYS A 35 5.08 -16.47 3.23
N ALA A 36 4.16 -16.68 2.27
CA ALA A 36 3.80 -15.66 1.28
C ALA A 36 3.11 -14.43 1.93
N GLU A 37 2.25 -14.66 2.92
CA GLU A 37 1.54 -13.61 3.65
C GLU A 37 2.50 -12.87 4.60
N VAL A 38 3.44 -13.60 5.22
CA VAL A 38 4.52 -12.99 6.00
C VAL A 38 5.34 -12.02 5.13
N ALA A 39 5.68 -12.40 3.90
CA ALA A 39 6.41 -11.51 2.99
C ALA A 39 5.61 -10.25 2.62
N ILE A 40 4.29 -10.36 2.42
CA ILE A 40 3.42 -9.19 2.17
C ILE A 40 3.38 -8.29 3.42
N PHE A 41 3.30 -8.89 4.59
CA PHE A 41 3.30 -8.19 5.87
C PHE A 41 4.61 -7.42 6.12
N VAL A 42 5.76 -8.06 5.90
CA VAL A 42 7.09 -7.44 6.05
C VAL A 42 7.28 -6.29 5.06
N LYS A 43 6.90 -6.47 3.79
CA LYS A 43 6.93 -5.39 2.80
C LYS A 43 6.06 -4.20 3.19
N SER A 44 4.86 -4.48 3.71
CA SER A 44 3.94 -3.44 4.18
C SER A 44 4.50 -2.69 5.39
N LEU A 45 5.19 -3.38 6.30
CA LEU A 45 5.89 -2.75 7.43
C LEU A 45 7.05 -1.86 6.98
N GLN A 46 7.88 -2.31 6.05
CA GLN A 46 8.96 -1.48 5.48
C GLN A 46 8.38 -0.21 4.83
N PHE A 47 7.19 -0.34 4.23
CA PHE A 47 6.49 0.76 3.59
C PHE A 47 5.99 1.84 4.56
N ILE A 48 5.71 1.49 5.83
CA ILE A 48 5.33 2.46 6.88
C ILE A 48 6.40 3.54 7.07
N ASN A 49 7.68 3.18 6.99
CA ASN A 49 8.79 4.15 7.08
C ASN A 49 8.77 5.17 5.93
N SER A 50 8.23 4.80 4.77
CA SER A 50 8.04 5.70 3.64
C SER A 50 6.83 6.62 3.84
N LEU A 51 5.76 6.12 4.47
CA LEU A 51 4.55 6.90 4.77
C LEU A 51 4.76 8.01 5.80
N LYS A 52 5.71 7.83 6.73
CA LYS A 52 6.10 8.90 7.68
C LYS A 52 6.77 10.09 7.02
N LYS A 53 7.37 9.90 5.84
CA LYS A 53 8.19 10.92 5.16
C LYS A 53 7.34 11.70 4.16
N ILE A 54 6.40 12.51 4.65
CA ILE A 54 5.45 13.29 3.83
C ILE A 54 6.16 14.42 3.04
N GLU A 55 7.11 15.11 3.65
CA GLU A 55 7.86 16.19 2.98
C GLU A 55 8.59 15.75 1.70
N PRO A 56 9.42 14.68 1.73
CA PRO A 56 10.06 14.19 0.50
C PRO A 56 9.06 13.54 -0.44
N TYR A 57 7.86 13.13 0.01
CA TYR A 57 6.79 12.72 -0.89
C TYR A 57 6.27 13.90 -1.71
N LYS A 58 6.02 15.06 -1.08
CA LYS A 58 5.54 16.26 -1.78
C LYS A 58 6.50 16.75 -2.86
N GLN A 59 7.81 16.60 -2.64
CA GLN A 59 8.87 16.98 -3.59
C GLN A 59 9.02 16.02 -4.78
N LYS A 60 8.42 14.81 -4.74
CA LYS A 60 8.47 13.86 -5.86
C LYS A 60 7.56 14.33 -7.00
N GLY A 61 7.97 14.06 -8.23
CA GLY A 61 7.12 14.26 -9.41
C GLY A 61 5.92 13.30 -9.44
N ASP A 62 4.86 13.68 -10.15
CA ASP A 62 3.54 13.04 -10.11
C ASP A 62 3.57 11.54 -10.46
N ARG A 63 4.41 11.15 -11.42
CA ARG A 63 4.62 9.72 -11.76
C ARG A 63 5.09 8.88 -10.57
N ARG A 64 6.02 9.42 -9.77
CA ARG A 64 6.57 8.72 -8.60
C ARG A 64 5.56 8.70 -7.44
N LYS A 65 4.75 9.76 -7.31
CA LYS A 65 3.65 9.83 -6.34
C LYS A 65 2.59 8.76 -6.64
N PHE A 66 2.18 8.66 -7.90
CA PHE A 66 1.21 7.67 -8.37
C PHE A 66 1.71 6.23 -8.18
N ALA A 67 2.97 5.95 -8.53
CA ALA A 67 3.56 4.61 -8.35
C ALA A 67 3.59 4.16 -6.87
N MET A 68 3.79 5.10 -5.95
CA MET A 68 3.77 4.81 -4.51
C MET A 68 2.35 4.47 -4.02
N LEU A 69 1.33 5.22 -4.45
CA LEU A 69 -0.06 5.02 -4.06
C LEU A 69 -0.69 3.75 -4.65
N LYS A 70 -0.26 3.34 -5.85
CA LYS A 70 -0.74 2.13 -6.52
C LYS A 70 -0.10 0.83 -6.00
N ASN A 71 0.88 0.93 -5.10
CA ASN A 71 1.55 -0.25 -4.56
C ASN A 71 0.57 -1.09 -3.73
N HIS A 72 0.54 -2.41 -3.96
CA HIS A 72 -0.32 -3.34 -3.20
C HIS A 72 -0.09 -3.29 -1.68
N SER A 73 1.13 -2.95 -1.25
CA SER A 73 1.49 -2.84 0.17
C SER A 73 1.04 -1.52 0.81
N PHE A 74 0.54 -0.56 0.03
CA PHE A 74 0.15 0.77 0.51
C PHE A 74 -1.03 0.69 1.49
N ASP A 75 -2.11 0.01 1.10
CA ASP A 75 -3.34 -0.05 1.91
C ASP A 75 -3.10 -0.77 3.25
N LEU A 76 -2.35 -1.87 3.23
CA LEU A 76 -2.01 -2.60 4.44
C LEU A 76 -1.02 -1.81 5.31
N GLY A 77 0.00 -1.18 4.69
CA GLY A 77 0.95 -0.32 5.38
C GLY A 77 0.28 0.87 6.06
N LEU A 78 -0.70 1.51 5.41
CA LEU A 78 -1.43 2.64 5.98
C LEU A 78 -2.25 2.24 7.21
N LYS A 79 -3.00 1.12 7.13
CA LYS A 79 -3.76 0.57 8.26
C LYS A 79 -2.84 0.16 9.41
N LEU A 80 -1.74 -0.53 9.11
CA LEU A 80 -0.76 -0.94 10.12
C LEU A 80 -0.07 0.27 10.77
N GLY A 81 0.25 1.29 9.98
CA GLY A 81 0.85 2.53 10.47
C GLY A 81 -0.05 3.28 11.45
N PHE A 82 -1.35 3.31 11.17
CA PHE A 82 -2.35 3.88 12.06
C PHE A 82 -2.52 3.06 13.35
N LEU A 83 -2.67 1.73 13.23
CA LEU A 83 -2.84 0.83 14.37
C LEU A 83 -1.61 0.73 15.28
N SER A 84 -0.42 0.93 14.73
CA SER A 84 0.84 0.94 15.48
C SER A 84 1.16 2.29 16.12
N TYR A 85 0.28 3.30 15.98
CA TYR A 85 0.49 4.69 16.43
C TYR A 85 1.77 5.33 15.87
N GLN A 86 2.30 4.78 14.76
CA GLN A 86 3.49 5.28 14.08
C GLN A 86 3.16 6.48 13.16
N LEU A 87 1.90 6.62 12.75
CA LEU A 87 1.38 7.74 11.97
C LEU A 87 0.40 8.56 12.81
N THR A 88 0.50 9.89 12.69
CA THR A 88 -0.47 10.81 13.28
C THR A 88 -1.79 10.75 12.49
N ALA A 89 -2.92 11.06 13.14
CA ALA A 89 -4.22 11.15 12.46
C ALA A 89 -4.20 12.14 11.27
N SER A 90 -3.44 13.24 11.37
CA SER A 90 -3.23 14.19 10.27
C SER A 90 -2.57 13.56 9.06
N ASP A 91 -1.55 12.72 9.29
CA ASP A 91 -0.79 12.04 8.25
C ASP A 91 -1.65 10.99 7.56
N PHE A 92 -2.44 10.26 8.35
CA PHE A 92 -3.39 9.28 7.84
C PHE A 92 -4.45 9.93 6.93
N LEU A 93 -5.04 11.05 7.34
CA LEU A 93 -6.00 11.79 6.52
C LEU A 93 -5.38 12.32 5.23
N PHE A 94 -4.13 12.79 5.27
CA PHE A 94 -3.40 13.23 4.09
C PHE A 94 -3.28 12.09 3.06
N TRP A 95 -2.87 10.90 3.50
CA TRP A 95 -2.72 9.74 2.63
C TRP A 95 -4.07 9.23 2.08
N LEU A 96 -5.14 9.30 2.86
CA LEU A 96 -6.48 8.93 2.42
C LEU A 96 -6.98 9.88 1.31
N THR A 97 -6.81 11.19 1.52
CA THR A 97 -7.20 12.22 0.54
C THR A 97 -6.41 12.06 -0.76
N GLU A 98 -5.11 11.77 -0.67
CA GLU A 98 -4.26 11.60 -1.85
C GLU A 98 -4.58 10.30 -2.62
N LYS A 99 -4.95 9.23 -1.91
CA LYS A 99 -5.47 7.99 -2.52
C LYS A 99 -6.76 8.26 -3.28
N ASP A 100 -7.71 8.97 -2.68
CA ASP A 100 -9.00 9.31 -3.30
C ASP A 100 -8.80 10.18 -4.54
N ARG A 101 -7.85 11.12 -4.49
CA ARG A 101 -7.48 11.96 -5.64
C ARG A 101 -6.99 11.12 -6.81
N VAL A 102 -6.11 10.16 -6.56
CA VAL A 102 -5.56 9.28 -7.61
C VAL A 102 -6.61 8.29 -8.12
N PHE A 103 -7.48 7.80 -7.25
CA PHE A 103 -8.57 6.92 -7.65
C PHE A 103 -9.58 7.65 -8.55
N ASN A 104 -9.98 8.87 -8.17
CA ASN A 104 -10.89 9.70 -8.95
C ASN A 104 -10.30 10.17 -10.29
N PHE A 105 -8.97 10.31 -10.38
CA PHE A 105 -8.30 10.65 -11.64
C PHE A 105 -8.34 9.50 -12.65
N ASN A 106 -8.36 8.24 -12.19
CA ASN A 106 -8.51 7.07 -13.07
C ASN A 106 -9.96 6.79 -13.48
N SER A 107 -10.94 7.34 -12.78
CA SER A 107 -12.36 7.20 -13.12
C SER A 107 -12.90 8.33 -13.99
N ALA A 108 -12.03 9.23 -14.48
CA ALA A 108 -12.43 10.17 -15.52
C ALA A 108 -12.76 9.34 -16.79
N PRO A 109 -14.02 9.38 -17.28
CA PRO A 109 -14.40 8.62 -18.45
C PRO A 109 -13.62 9.16 -19.65
N THR A 110 -13.01 8.24 -20.39
CA THR A 110 -12.60 8.47 -21.76
C THR A 110 -13.84 8.90 -22.54
N ASP A 111 -13.95 10.18 -22.87
CA ASP A 111 -14.90 10.67 -23.88
C ASP A 111 -14.57 10.01 -25.22
N GLN A 112 -15.11 8.81 -25.46
CA GLN A 112 -15.27 8.18 -26.78
C GLN A 112 -16.58 7.36 -26.80
N GLU A 113 -17.66 8.03 -26.41
CA GLU A 113 -19.03 7.65 -26.78
C GLU A 113 -19.55 8.76 -27.72
N ALA A 114 -19.06 8.74 -28.96
CA ALA A 114 -19.51 9.63 -30.03
C ALA A 114 -19.23 9.01 -31.41
N ALA A 115 -19.90 7.90 -31.71
CA ALA A 115 -20.24 7.48 -33.07
C ALA A 115 -21.21 6.30 -33.01
N GLU A 116 -22.41 6.52 -32.49
CA GLU A 116 -23.57 5.75 -32.95
C GLU A 116 -24.14 6.46 -34.18
N ASP A 117 -24.49 5.63 -35.16
CA ASP A 117 -25.49 5.83 -36.21
C ASP A 117 -25.10 6.62 -37.48
N ASP A 118 -24.84 5.87 -38.55
CA ASP A 118 -25.41 6.17 -39.88
C ASP A 118 -25.32 4.92 -40.80
N GLN A 119 -26.45 4.18 -40.83
CA GLN A 119 -27.11 3.54 -41.97
C GLN A 119 -26.31 2.65 -42.97
N GLU A 120 -26.71 1.37 -43.00
CA GLU A 120 -26.62 0.50 -44.18
C GLU A 120 -27.23 1.16 -45.43
N PRO A 121 -26.71 0.83 -46.62
CA PRO A 121 -27.63 0.34 -47.64
C PRO A 121 -27.16 -0.94 -48.33
N SER A 122 -27.99 -1.98 -48.18
CA SER A 122 -28.52 -2.84 -49.25
C SER A 122 -27.70 -2.94 -50.54
N VAL A 123 -26.99 -4.06 -50.71
CA VAL A 123 -26.47 -4.49 -52.02
C VAL A 123 -27.53 -5.35 -52.72
N THR A 124 -27.97 -4.89 -53.89
CA THR A 124 -28.70 -5.70 -54.89
C THR A 124 -27.71 -6.28 -55.88
#